data_AF-A0A9C7QQ80-F1
#
_entry.id   AF-A0A9C7QQ80-F1
#
_cell.length_a   1.000
_cell.length_b   1.000
_cell.length_c   1.000
_cell.angle_alpha   90.00
_cell.angle_beta   90.00
_cell.angle_gamma   90.00
#
_symmetry.space_group_name_H-M   'P 1'
#
loop_
_entity.id
_entity.type
_entity.pdbx_description
1 polymer ?
#
loop_
_entity_poly.entity_id
_entity_poly.type
_entity_poly.pdbx_seq_one_letter_code
_entity_poly.pdbx_strand_id
1 'polypeptide(L)'
;MNVKRYEWVACDEHACHCDVIESAEGDMVDYEDYAALEARCAALAAENAEMKAVCEDRRMFIMNGVQLGYIQVPTVETDPALETIRVAVSPQEPTPATDSFLAEVRAQGVEAFANSLRVAGGHEHPYSEVANEFAAQLRKGVQP
;
A
#
# COMPACT_ATOMS: atom_id res chain seq x y z
N MET A 1 -5.95 -13.93 4.66
CA MET A 1 -6.61 -13.35 5.84
C MET A 1 -8.09 -13.34 5.49
N ASN A 2 -8.95 -13.97 6.29
CA ASN A 2 -10.38 -13.93 6.04
C ASN A 2 -10.90 -12.76 6.87
N VAL A 3 -11.11 -11.61 6.24
CA VAL A 3 -11.65 -10.43 6.92
C VAL A 3 -13.13 -10.68 7.15
N LYS A 4 -13.56 -10.69 8.40
CA LYS A 4 -14.97 -10.79 8.73
C LYS A 4 -15.64 -9.46 8.43
N ARG A 5 -16.83 -9.54 7.84
CA ARG A 5 -17.64 -8.39 7.47
C ARG A 5 -18.92 -8.41 8.28
N TYR A 6 -19.38 -7.24 8.67
CA TYR A 6 -20.51 -7.08 9.57
C TYR A 6 -21.48 -6.03 9.04
N GLU A 7 -22.76 -6.23 9.32
CA GLU A 7 -23.82 -5.28 8.97
C GLU A 7 -24.70 -4.98 10.17
N TRP A 8 -25.32 -3.80 10.15
CA TRP A 8 -26.35 -3.44 11.11
C TRP A 8 -27.68 -3.99 10.66
N VAL A 9 -28.32 -4.77 11.53
CA VAL A 9 -29.71 -5.19 11.31
C VAL A 9 -30.63 -4.30 12.14
N ALA A 10 -31.63 -3.70 11.49
CA ALA A 10 -32.68 -2.97 12.19
C ALA A 10 -33.68 -3.97 12.79
N CYS A 11 -34.03 -3.81 14.06
CA CYS A 11 -35.10 -4.58 14.68
C CYS A 11 -36.43 -3.83 14.47
N ASP A 12 -37.41 -4.48 13.86
CA ASP A 12 -38.73 -3.88 13.58
C ASP A 12 -39.58 -3.65 14.85
N GLU A 13 -39.19 -4.25 15.98
CA GLU A 13 -40.01 -4.33 17.21
C GLU A 13 -39.79 -3.14 18.16
N HIS A 14 -38.63 -2.48 18.08
CA HIS A 14 -38.36 -1.21 18.76
C HIS A 14 -37.48 -0.39 17.83
N ALA A 15 -37.77 0.89 17.62
CA ALA A 15 -36.98 1.81 16.78
C ALA A 15 -35.56 2.06 17.35
N CYS A 16 -34.74 1.01 17.40
CA CYS A 16 -33.42 0.93 17.98
C CYS A 16 -32.61 -0.06 17.13
N HIS A 17 -31.39 0.33 16.75
CA HIS A 17 -30.44 -0.51 16.04
C HIS A 17 -29.91 -1.57 17.01
N CYS A 18 -30.52 -2.75 16.99
CA CYS A 18 -30.14 -3.83 17.88
C CYS A 18 -29.50 -4.94 17.04
N ASP A 19 -28.16 -4.99 17.14
CA ASP A 19 -27.25 -6.08 16.77
C ASP A 19 -26.45 -5.91 15.46
N VAL A 20 -25.13 -6.09 15.63
CA VAL A 20 -24.14 -6.20 14.55
C VAL A 20 -23.97 -7.69 14.27
N ILE A 21 -24.28 -8.12 13.05
CA ILE A 21 -24.16 -9.53 12.66
C ILE A 21 -23.07 -9.73 11.62
N GLU A 22 -22.46 -10.92 11.59
CA GLU A 22 -21.57 -11.32 10.50
C GLU A 22 -22.39 -11.46 9.20
N SER A 23 -21.97 -10.76 8.15
CA SER A 23 -22.57 -10.79 6.82
C SER A 23 -21.47 -10.78 5.78
N ALA A 24 -21.55 -11.65 4.77
CA ALA A 24 -20.55 -11.72 3.71
C ALA A 24 -20.41 -10.41 2.91
N GLU A 25 -21.47 -9.59 2.91
CA GLU A 25 -21.55 -8.33 2.17
C GLU A 25 -21.54 -7.11 3.09
N GLY A 26 -21.40 -7.30 4.41
CA GLY A 26 -21.53 -6.24 5.40
C GLY A 26 -20.52 -5.10 5.25
N ASP A 27 -20.93 -3.89 5.61
CA ASP A 27 -20.15 -2.66 5.40
C ASP A 27 -19.10 -2.36 6.49
N MET A 28 -19.10 -3.14 7.57
CA MET A 28 -18.21 -2.94 8.71
C MET A 28 -17.20 -4.07 8.85
N VAL A 29 -16.03 -3.75 9.38
CA VAL A 29 -14.95 -4.69 9.71
C VAL A 29 -14.45 -4.34 11.10
N ASP A 30 -14.04 -5.35 11.87
CA ASP A 30 -13.46 -5.12 13.20
C ASP A 30 -12.15 -4.33 13.09
N TYR A 31 -11.98 -3.36 14.00
CA TYR A 31 -10.79 -2.51 14.02
C TYR A 31 -9.49 -3.31 14.18
N GLU A 32 -9.51 -4.40 14.95
CA GLU A 32 -8.33 -5.26 15.16
C GLU A 32 -7.89 -5.95 13.86
N ASP A 33 -8.84 -6.40 13.04
CA ASP A 33 -8.55 -7.01 11.73
C ASP A 33 -7.94 -5.99 10.76
N TYR A 34 -8.47 -4.75 10.78
CA TYR A 34 -7.93 -3.65 9.99
C TYR A 34 -6.52 -3.25 10.45
N ALA A 35 -6.31 -3.07 11.75
CA ALA A 35 -5.02 -2.72 12.32
C ALA A 35 -3.95 -3.80 12.03
N ALA A 36 -4.35 -5.08 12.06
CA ALA A 36 -3.47 -6.18 11.69
C ALA A 36 -3.10 -6.14 10.19
N LEU A 37 -4.04 -5.79 9.31
CA LEU A 37 -3.77 -5.64 7.88
C LEU A 37 -2.82 -4.46 7.61
N GLU A 38 -3.09 -3.31 8.24
CA GLU A 38 -2.25 -2.11 8.13
C GLU A 38 -0.82 -2.39 8.60
N ALA A 39 -0.64 -3.06 9.74
CA ALA A 39 0.67 -3.46 10.25
C ALA A 39 1.42 -4.36 9.26
N ARG A 40 0.73 -5.31 8.60
CA ARG A 40 1.34 -6.17 7.58
C ARG A 40 1.72 -5.41 6.32
N CYS A 41 0.88 -4.48 5.88
CA CYS A 41 1.19 -3.59 4.75
C CYS A 41 2.41 -2.71 5.06
N ALA A 42 2.51 -2.16 6.27
CA ALA A 42 3.66 -1.38 6.71
C ALA A 42 4.94 -2.24 6.76
N ALA A 43 4.86 -3.47 7.28
CA ALA A 43 5.98 -4.41 7.29
C ALA A 43 6.46 -4.76 5.87
N LEU A 44 5.53 -5.06 4.96
CA LEU A 44 5.86 -5.33 3.55
C LEU A 44 6.43 -4.10 2.84
N ALA A 45 5.94 -2.90 3.15
CA ALA A 45 6.50 -1.67 2.61
C ALA A 45 7.95 -1.45 3.08
N ALA A 46 8.22 -1.72 4.37
CA ALA A 46 9.57 -1.66 4.93
C ALA A 46 10.51 -2.70 4.28
N GLU A 47 10.07 -3.96 4.15
CA GLU A 47 10.84 -5.01 3.50
C GLU A 47 11.13 -4.68 2.02
N ASN A 48 10.16 -4.12 1.29
CA ASN A 48 10.38 -3.66 -0.08
C ASN A 48 11.37 -2.48 -0.15
N ALA A 49 11.33 -1.56 0.80
CA ALA A 49 12.27 -0.44 0.86
C ALA A 49 13.70 -0.93 1.15
N GLU A 50 13.85 -1.89 2.07
CA GLU A 50 15.14 -2.52 2.37
C GLU A 50 15.67 -3.31 1.17
N MET A 51 14.81 -4.08 0.49
CA MET A 51 15.18 -4.81 -0.73
C MET A 51 15.71 -3.84 -1.80
N LYS A 52 15.03 -2.71 -2.01
CA LYS A 52 15.50 -1.65 -2.93
C LYS A 52 16.86 -1.09 -2.53
N ALA A 53 17.07 -0.82 -1.24
CA ALA A 53 18.34 -0.31 -0.74
C ALA A 53 19.48 -1.32 -0.98
N VAL A 54 19.24 -2.60 -0.69
CA VAL A 54 20.22 -3.67 -0.94
C VAL A 54 20.53 -3.81 -2.43
N CYS A 55 19.52 -3.74 -3.30
CA CYS A 55 19.73 -3.76 -4.75
C CYS A 55 20.58 -2.57 -5.22
N GLU A 56 20.32 -1.38 -4.71
CA GLU A 56 21.07 -0.16 -5.06
C GLU A 56 22.52 -0.20 -4.53
N ASP A 57 22.73 -0.63 -3.29
CA ASP A 57 24.07 -0.85 -2.72
C ASP A 57 24.86 -1.84 -3.57
N ARG A 58 24.22 -2.93 -4.01
CA ARG A 58 24.87 -3.92 -4.87
C ARG A 58 25.19 -3.35 -6.26
N ARG A 59 24.28 -2.57 -6.84
CA ARG A 59 24.50 -1.87 -8.12
C ARG A 59 25.70 -0.93 -8.04
N MET A 60 25.77 -0.13 -6.97
CA MET A 60 26.88 0.79 -6.69
C MET A 60 28.21 0.06 -6.49
N PHE A 61 28.20 -1.05 -5.76
CA PHE A 61 29.40 -1.88 -5.58
C PHE A 61 29.95 -2.39 -6.92
N ILE A 62 29.08 -2.89 -7.80
CA ILE A 62 29.48 -3.42 -9.12
C ILE A 62 29.97 -2.28 -10.02
N MET A 63 29.28 -1.14 -10.07
CA MET A 63 29.74 0.03 -10.83
C MET A 63 31.13 0.49 -10.38
N ASN A 64 31.35 0.61 -9.07
CA ASN A 64 32.67 0.98 -8.53
C ASN A 64 33.74 -0.07 -8.87
N GLY A 65 33.41 -1.35 -8.78
CA GLY A 65 34.31 -2.45 -9.14
C GLY A 65 34.72 -2.41 -10.62
N VAL A 66 33.80 -2.08 -11.52
CA VAL A 66 34.08 -1.87 -12.94
C VAL A 66 34.96 -0.63 -13.15
N GLN A 67 34.60 0.50 -12.54
CA GLN A 67 35.32 1.76 -12.73
C GLN A 67 36.74 1.74 -12.16
N LEU A 68 36.96 1.02 -11.06
CA LEU A 68 38.29 0.82 -10.46
C LEU A 68 39.08 -0.34 -11.09
N GLY A 69 38.49 -1.09 -12.03
CA GLY A 69 39.14 -2.18 -12.75
C GLY A 69 39.25 -3.51 -11.99
N TYR A 70 38.59 -3.64 -10.83
CA TYR A 70 38.48 -4.91 -10.10
C TYR A 70 37.57 -5.92 -10.80
N ILE A 71 36.58 -5.43 -11.56
CA ILE A 71 35.70 -6.23 -12.40
C ILE A 71 36.09 -5.97 -13.86
N GLN A 72 36.59 -7.00 -14.53
CA GLN A 72 36.96 -6.92 -15.94
C GLN A 72 35.69 -7.06 -16.79
N VAL A 73 35.42 -6.05 -17.62
CA VAL A 73 34.29 -6.08 -18.55
C VAL A 73 34.75 -6.77 -19.84
N PRO A 74 34.08 -7.85 -20.27
CA PRO A 74 34.39 -8.48 -21.54
C PRO A 74 34.27 -7.49 -22.71
N THR A 75 35.19 -7.57 -23.66
CA THR A 75 35.17 -6.74 -24.88
C THR A 75 34.40 -7.40 -26.02
N VAL A 76 34.10 -8.70 -25.89
CA VAL A 76 33.34 -9.47 -26.88
C VAL A 76 31.86 -9.30 -26.60
N GLU A 77 31.12 -8.70 -27.55
CA GLU A 77 29.69 -8.38 -27.39
C GLU A 77 28.79 -9.62 -27.16
N THR A 78 29.22 -10.79 -27.63
CA THR A 78 28.48 -12.04 -27.47
C THR A 78 28.76 -12.75 -26.14
N ASP A 79 29.60 -12.18 -25.28
CA ASP A 79 29.95 -12.79 -23.99
C ASP A 79 28.77 -12.66 -23.00
N PRO A 80 28.26 -13.77 -22.43
CA PRO A 80 27.15 -13.72 -21.48
C PRO A 80 27.46 -12.94 -20.19
N ALA A 81 28.74 -12.80 -19.82
CA ALA A 81 29.15 -11.98 -18.67
C ALA A 81 28.98 -10.48 -18.94
N LEU A 82 29.06 -10.04 -20.20
CA LEU A 82 28.81 -8.63 -20.56
C LEU A 82 27.36 -8.24 -20.26
N GLU A 83 26.40 -9.09 -20.64
CA GLU A 83 24.99 -8.85 -20.38
C GLU A 83 24.68 -8.89 -18.88
N THR A 84 25.30 -9.81 -18.15
CA THR A 84 25.17 -9.89 -16.69
C THR A 84 25.62 -8.59 -16.02
N ILE A 85 26.75 -8.02 -16.46
CA ILE A 85 27.26 -6.75 -15.93
C ILE A 85 26.31 -5.60 -16.30
N ARG A 86 25.82 -5.55 -17.55
CA ARG A 86 24.86 -4.52 -18.02
C ARG A 86 23.62 -4.49 -17.13
N VAL A 87 22.97 -5.64 -16.94
CA VAL A 87 21.78 -5.76 -16.09
C VAL A 87 22.10 -5.36 -14.65
N ALA A 88 23.25 -5.78 -14.12
CA ALA A 88 23.61 -5.52 -12.73
C ALA A 88 23.92 -4.04 -12.43
N VAL A 89 24.29 -3.24 -13.44
CA VAL A 89 24.53 -1.80 -13.30
C VAL A 89 23.37 -0.93 -13.78
N SER A 90 22.37 -1.52 -14.44
CA SER A 90 21.18 -0.81 -14.92
C SER A 90 20.49 -0.08 -13.76
N PRO A 91 20.02 1.16 -14.00
CA PRO A 91 19.18 1.87 -13.04
C PRO A 91 17.99 1.00 -12.63
N GLN A 92 17.70 0.93 -11.34
CA GLN A 92 16.51 0.25 -10.87
C GLN A 92 15.30 1.13 -11.19
N GLU A 93 14.31 0.56 -11.88
CA GLU A 93 13.06 1.27 -12.14
C GLU A 93 12.31 1.50 -10.81
N PRO A 94 11.54 2.60 -10.70
CA PRO A 94 10.58 2.73 -9.62
C PRO A 94 9.61 1.55 -9.64
N THR A 95 8.81 1.38 -8.57
CA THR A 95 7.78 0.32 -8.49
C THR A 95 6.40 0.98 -8.47
N PRO A 96 5.89 1.50 -9.62
CA PRO A 96 4.67 2.29 -9.65
C PRO A 96 3.46 1.52 -9.14
N ALA A 97 3.43 0.19 -9.35
CA ALA A 97 2.37 -0.68 -8.85
C ALA A 97 2.31 -0.72 -7.32
N THR A 98 3.47 -0.82 -6.66
CA THR A 98 3.56 -0.81 -5.19
C THR A 98 3.20 0.57 -4.64
N ASP A 99 3.70 1.63 -5.26
CA ASP A 99 3.44 3.00 -4.82
C ASP A 99 1.95 3.36 -5.00
N SER A 100 1.34 2.96 -6.11
CA SER A 100 -0.09 3.09 -6.37
C SER A 100 -0.92 2.24 -5.43
N PHE A 101 -0.48 1.03 -5.08
CA PHE A 101 -1.16 0.18 -4.10
C PHE A 101 -1.14 0.80 -2.71
N LEU A 102 -0.01 1.35 -2.27
CA LEU A 102 0.09 2.03 -0.96
C LEU A 102 -0.74 3.32 -0.91
N ALA A 103 -0.82 4.05 -2.02
CA ALA A 103 -1.71 5.20 -2.15
C ALA A 103 -3.19 4.79 -2.02
N GLU A 104 -3.56 3.69 -2.66
CA GLU A 104 -4.92 3.15 -2.61
C GLU A 104 -5.29 2.65 -1.20
N VAL A 105 -4.40 1.90 -0.52
CA VAL A 105 -4.64 1.44 0.86
C VAL A 105 -4.83 2.63 1.82
N ARG A 106 -4.02 3.68 1.69
CA ARG A 106 -4.19 4.90 2.50
C ARG A 106 -5.50 5.61 2.18
N ALA A 107 -5.88 5.71 0.91
CA ALA A 107 -7.16 6.30 0.52
C ALA A 107 -8.35 5.54 1.10
N GLN A 108 -8.33 4.20 1.04
CA GLN A 108 -9.39 3.35 1.62
C GLN A 108 -9.51 3.51 3.13
N GLY A 109 -8.39 3.64 3.85
CA GLY A 109 -8.41 3.92 5.29
C GLY A 109 -9.08 5.27 5.62
N VAL A 110 -8.80 6.29 4.82
CA VAL A 110 -9.42 7.62 4.98
C VAL A 110 -10.92 7.59 4.64
N GLU A 111 -11.33 6.82 3.62
CA GLU A 111 -12.74 6.62 3.27
C GLU A 111 -13.49 5.85 4.37
N ALA A 112 -12.87 4.82 4.94
CA ALA A 112 -13.43 4.11 6.08
C ALA A 112 -13.63 5.04 7.28
N PHE A 113 -12.66 5.93 7.55
CA PHE A 113 -12.80 6.97 8.57
C PHE A 113 -13.95 7.94 8.23
N ALA A 114 -14.04 8.44 7.00
CA ALA A 114 -15.13 9.29 6.55
C ALA A 114 -16.51 8.64 6.74
N ASN A 115 -16.62 7.35 6.42
CA ASN A 115 -17.83 6.55 6.61
C ASN A 115 -18.21 6.38 8.08
N SER A 116 -17.23 6.26 8.98
CA SER A 116 -17.49 6.15 10.43
C SER A 116 -18.04 7.44 11.04
N LEU A 117 -17.85 8.59 10.38
CA LEU A 117 -18.37 9.89 10.83
C LEU A 117 -19.86 10.09 10.51
N ARG A 118 -20.54 9.16 9.82
CA ARG A 118 -21.96 9.30 9.49
C ARG A 118 -22.80 9.41 10.76
N VAL A 119 -23.53 10.52 10.90
CA VAL A 119 -24.31 10.83 12.11
C VAL A 119 -25.67 10.12 12.06
N ALA A 120 -26.14 9.61 13.21
CA ALA A 120 -27.49 9.10 13.37
C ALA A 120 -28.51 10.19 12.98
N GLY A 121 -29.24 9.96 11.89
CA GLY A 121 -30.11 10.95 11.24
C GLY A 121 -29.84 11.19 9.75
N GLY A 122 -28.79 10.59 9.18
CA GLY A 122 -28.55 10.59 7.73
C GLY A 122 -27.84 11.85 7.21
N HIS A 123 -27.36 12.72 8.09
CA HIS A 123 -26.56 13.88 7.72
C HIS A 123 -25.07 13.51 7.68
N GLU A 124 -24.38 13.90 6.61
CA GLU A 124 -22.93 13.78 6.51
C GLU A 124 -22.24 14.74 7.48
N HIS A 125 -21.21 14.25 8.17
CA HIS A 125 -20.41 15.09 9.07
C HIS A 125 -19.57 16.06 8.23
N PRO A 126 -19.37 17.32 8.64
CA PRO A 126 -18.58 18.29 7.87
C PRO A 126 -17.14 17.84 7.51
N TYR A 127 -16.61 16.85 8.21
CA TYR A 127 -15.28 16.28 7.96
C TYR A 127 -15.28 15.05 7.04
N SER A 128 -16.43 14.44 6.74
CA SER A 128 -16.48 13.30 5.81
C SER A 128 -16.16 13.74 4.40
N GLU A 129 -16.65 14.89 3.95
CA GLU A 129 -16.31 15.46 2.64
C GLU A 129 -14.81 15.74 2.51
N VAL A 130 -14.22 16.38 3.53
CA VAL A 130 -12.78 16.70 3.56
C VAL A 130 -11.92 15.42 3.56
N ALA A 131 -12.33 14.41 4.33
CA ALA A 131 -11.66 13.12 4.34
C ALA A 131 -11.74 12.43 2.96
N ASN A 132 -12.90 12.41 2.33
CA ASN A 132 -13.06 11.84 0.98
C ASN A 132 -12.22 12.60 -0.07
N GLU A 133 -12.11 13.93 0.03
CA GLU A 133 -11.23 14.71 -0.83
C GLU A 133 -9.75 14.35 -0.61
N PHE A 134 -9.32 14.19 0.65
CA PHE A 134 -7.97 13.76 0.98
C PHE A 134 -7.66 12.36 0.45
N ALA A 135 -8.60 11.41 0.54
CA ALA A 135 -8.48 10.09 -0.06
C ALA A 135 -8.26 10.16 -1.58
N ALA A 136 -8.99 11.04 -2.28
CA ALA A 136 -8.81 11.26 -3.71
C ALA A 136 -7.44 11.89 -4.06
N GLN A 137 -6.87 12.72 -3.19
CA GLN A 137 -5.54 13.28 -3.36
C GLN A 137 -4.45 12.22 -3.18
N LEU A 138 -4.59 11.32 -2.21
CA LEU A 138 -3.66 10.21 -1.99
C LEU A 138 -3.54 9.32 -3.24
N ARG A 139 -4.65 8.99 -3.91
CA ARG A 139 -4.64 8.22 -5.19
C ARG A 139 -3.91 8.92 -6.34
N LYS A 140 -3.82 10.25 -6.30
CA LYS A 140 -3.05 11.05 -7.28
C LYS A 140 -1.56 11.11 -6.93
N GLY A 141 -1.12 10.41 -5.88
CA GLY A 141 0.26 10.42 -5.42
C GLY A 141 0.65 11.70 -4.67
N VAL A 142 -0.32 12.54 -4.27
CA VAL A 142 -0.07 13.73 -3.47
C VAL A 142 0.07 13.29 -2.01
N GLN A 143 1.32 13.16 -1.53
CA GLN A 143 1.61 13.00 -0.10
C GLN A 143 2.04 14.37 0.48
N PRO A 144 1.73 14.66 1.75
CA PRO A 144 2.26 15.84 2.44
C PRO A 144 3.78 15.79 2.63
#